data_AF-A0A838FVX7-F1
#
_entry.id   AF-A0A838FVX7-F1
#
_cell.length_a   1.000
_cell.length_b   1.000
_cell.length_c   1.000
_cell.angle_alpha   90.00
_cell.angle_beta   90.00
_cell.angle_gamma   90.00
#
_symmetry.space_group_name_H-M   'P 1'
#
loop_
_entity.id
_entity.type
_entity.pdbx_description
1 polymer ?
#
loop_
_entity_poly.entity_id
_entity_poly.type
_entity_poly.pdbx_seq_one_letter_code
_entity_poly.pdbx_strand_id
1 'polypeptide(L)'
;MKPHISNIHLPSREFHPRVYGVGAWTSHLHFGYDLVAALRPRLLVELGVDRGESYFGFCQSAQENGTGTRAVAVDTWQGDQQAGGYDETTFAEVSAQNAEHYAAFST
;
A
#
# COMPACT_ATOMS: atom_id res chain seq x y z
N MET A 1 14.86 25.63 -1.95
CA MET A 1 14.50 25.53 -3.38
C MET A 1 13.11 24.92 -3.45
N LYS A 2 12.08 25.67 -3.87
CA LYS A 2 10.70 25.13 -3.97
C LYS A 2 10.62 24.31 -5.26
N PRO A 3 10.17 23.04 -5.23
CA PRO A 3 10.03 22.26 -6.44
C PRO A 3 8.96 22.91 -7.34
N HIS A 4 9.35 23.25 -8.57
CA HIS A 4 8.43 23.70 -9.61
C HIS A 4 7.68 22.46 -10.12
N ILE A 5 6.38 22.41 -9.86
CA ILE A 5 5.49 21.35 -10.34
C ILE A 5 5.10 21.68 -11.79
N SER A 6 5.98 21.41 -12.74
CA SER A 6 5.68 21.49 -14.16
C SER A 6 5.92 20.12 -14.78
N ASN A 7 4.81 19.45 -15.16
CA ASN A 7 4.68 18.04 -15.56
C ASN A 7 4.90 17.00 -14.44
N ILE A 8 3.88 16.79 -13.59
CA ILE A 8 3.80 15.54 -12.83
C ILE A 8 3.47 14.41 -13.81
N HIS A 9 4.45 13.55 -14.04
CA HIS A 9 4.20 12.21 -14.55
C HIS A 9 3.45 11.44 -13.46
N LEU A 10 2.20 11.06 -13.74
CA LEU A 10 1.35 10.25 -12.85
C LEU A 10 1.37 8.80 -13.36
N PRO A 11 2.28 7.94 -12.87
CA PRO A 11 2.34 6.55 -13.30
C PRO A 11 1.06 5.77 -12.95
N SER A 12 0.21 6.29 -12.05
CA SER A 12 -1.11 5.72 -11.76
C SER A 12 -2.05 5.61 -12.97
N ARG A 13 -1.77 6.28 -14.09
CA ARG A 13 -2.54 6.13 -15.33
C ARG A 13 -2.49 4.73 -15.93
N GLU A 14 -1.44 3.98 -15.63
CA GLU A 14 -1.23 2.59 -16.07
C GLU A 14 -1.32 1.62 -14.89
N PHE A 15 -1.71 2.11 -13.70
CA PHE A 15 -1.80 1.31 -12.50
C PHE A 15 -3.05 0.45 -12.50
N HIS A 16 -2.85 -0.85 -12.33
CA HIS A 16 -3.90 -1.83 -12.13
C HIS A 16 -3.71 -2.48 -10.75
N PRO A 17 -4.56 -2.15 -9.76
CA PRO A 17 -4.39 -2.64 -8.40
C PRO A 17 -4.59 -4.16 -8.33
N ARG A 18 -3.64 -4.87 -7.71
CA ARG A 18 -3.77 -6.32 -7.43
C ARG A 18 -4.82 -6.62 -6.36
N VAL A 19 -4.94 -5.74 -5.37
CA VAL A 19 -5.93 -5.80 -4.30
C VAL A 19 -6.86 -4.59 -4.45
N TYR A 20 -8.16 -4.83 -4.60
CA TYR A 20 -9.14 -3.79 -4.95
C TYR A 20 -10.56 -4.14 -4.45
N GLY A 21 -11.28 -3.14 -3.98
CA GLY A 21 -12.70 -3.24 -3.60
C GLY A 21 -12.92 -3.91 -2.25
N VAL A 22 -11.88 -4.00 -1.41
CA VAL A 22 -11.93 -4.70 -0.12
C VAL A 22 -11.85 -3.76 1.08
N GLY A 23 -11.47 -2.49 0.89
CA GLY A 23 -11.24 -1.56 2.00
C GLY A 23 -11.74 -0.14 1.72
N ALA A 24 -11.55 0.73 2.71
CA ALA A 24 -11.94 2.15 2.60
C ALA A 24 -11.07 2.95 1.61
N TRP A 25 -9.96 2.36 1.14
CA TRP A 25 -8.96 3.04 0.32
C TRP A 25 -9.15 2.86 -1.19
N THR A 26 -10.15 2.09 -1.65
CA THR A 26 -10.38 1.80 -3.07
C THR A 26 -10.34 3.04 -3.95
N SER A 27 -11.02 4.13 -3.52
CA SER A 27 -11.08 5.40 -4.27
C SER A 27 -9.79 6.23 -4.19
N HIS A 28 -8.88 5.89 -3.29
CA HIS A 28 -7.62 6.59 -3.03
C HIS A 28 -6.39 5.85 -3.56
N LEU A 29 -6.54 4.63 -4.09
CA LEU A 29 -5.43 3.80 -4.54
C LEU A 29 -4.52 4.50 -5.57
N HIS A 30 -5.09 5.21 -6.54
CA HIS A 30 -4.30 5.93 -7.56
C HIS A 30 -3.47 7.06 -6.94
N PHE A 31 -4.05 7.78 -5.97
CA PHE A 31 -3.33 8.81 -5.21
C PHE A 31 -2.18 8.20 -4.41
N GLY A 32 -2.44 7.11 -3.70
CA GLY A 32 -1.43 6.39 -2.94
C GLY A 32 -0.28 5.88 -3.80
N TYR A 33 -0.61 5.36 -4.97
CA TYR A 33 0.36 4.89 -5.95
C TYR A 33 1.29 6.01 -6.42
N ASP A 34 0.74 7.15 -6.83
CA ASP A 34 1.55 8.30 -7.28
C ASP A 34 2.37 8.91 -6.14
N LEU A 35 1.85 8.91 -4.91
CA LEU A 35 2.54 9.43 -3.73
C LEU A 35 3.85 8.67 -3.46
N VAL A 36 3.82 7.33 -3.48
CA VAL A 36 5.00 6.50 -3.26
C VAL A 36 5.99 6.65 -4.42
N ALA A 37 5.50 6.67 -5.66
CA ALA A 37 6.34 6.84 -6.84
C ALA A 37 7.08 8.19 -6.83
N ALA A 38 6.39 9.27 -6.42
CA ALA A 38 6.94 10.62 -6.39
C ALA A 38 7.89 10.85 -5.20
N LEU A 39 7.49 10.42 -3.99
CA LEU A 39 8.28 10.68 -2.78
C LEU A 39 9.45 9.71 -2.59
N ARG A 40 9.36 8.51 -3.15
CA ARG A 40 10.38 7.44 -3.05
C ARG A 40 10.88 7.26 -1.60
N PRO A 41 9.97 7.02 -0.63
CA PRO A 41 10.34 6.97 0.79
C PRO A 41 11.34 5.84 1.05
N ARG A 42 12.33 6.05 1.91
CA ARG A 42 13.25 4.96 2.31
C ARG A 42 12.54 3.86 3.11
N LEU A 43 11.55 4.26 3.90
CA LEU A 43 10.71 3.40 4.72
C LEU A 43 9.28 3.91 4.65
N LEU A 44 8.35 3.02 4.32
CA LEU A 44 6.91 3.21 4.42
C LEU A 44 6.40 2.35 5.57
N VAL A 45 5.56 2.95 6.42
CA VAL A 45 4.89 2.24 7.51
C VAL A 45 3.40 2.51 7.35
N GLU A 46 2.61 1.45 7.20
CA GLU A 46 1.16 1.54 7.28
C GLU A 46 0.71 1.16 8.68
N LEU A 47 -0.06 2.05 9.31
CA LEU A 47 -0.66 1.84 10.62
C LEU A 47 -2.16 1.65 10.44
N GLY A 48 -2.67 0.45 10.71
CA GLY A 48 -4.04 0.06 10.36
C GLY A 48 -4.10 -0.44 8.93
N VAL A 49 -3.63 -1.67 8.73
CA VAL A 49 -3.50 -2.33 7.43
C VAL A 49 -4.84 -2.87 6.93
N ASP A 50 -5.76 -3.25 7.84
CA ASP A 50 -7.05 -3.87 7.47
C ASP A 50 -6.80 -5.09 6.55
N ARG A 51 -7.55 -5.23 5.46
CA ARG A 51 -7.40 -6.23 4.40
C ARG A 51 -6.26 -5.92 3.41
N GLY A 52 -5.40 -4.95 3.73
CA GLY A 52 -4.17 -4.64 3.00
C GLY A 52 -4.33 -3.83 1.72
N GLU A 53 -5.49 -3.26 1.43
CA GLU A 53 -5.74 -2.58 0.15
C GLU A 53 -4.79 -1.38 -0.08
N SER A 54 -4.74 -0.43 0.87
CA SER A 54 -3.81 0.71 0.82
C SER A 54 -2.36 0.24 0.82
N TYR A 55 -2.02 -0.64 1.78
CA TYR A 55 -0.68 -1.17 1.96
C TYR A 55 -0.11 -1.81 0.69
N PHE A 56 -0.88 -2.70 0.06
CA PHE A 56 -0.44 -3.36 -1.17
C PHE A 56 -0.46 -2.44 -2.38
N GLY A 57 -1.33 -1.42 -2.42
CA GLY A 57 -1.23 -0.34 -3.40
C GLY A 57 0.11 0.41 -3.29
N PHE A 58 0.57 0.70 -2.06
CA PHE A 58 1.86 1.32 -1.81
C PHE A 58 3.04 0.40 -2.19
N CYS A 59 2.99 -0.87 -1.78
CA CYS A 59 4.03 -1.85 -2.13
C CYS A 59 4.12 -2.08 -3.65
N GLN A 60 2.98 -2.14 -4.34
CA GLN A 60 2.92 -2.26 -5.79
C GLN A 60 3.59 -1.05 -6.46
N SER A 61 3.29 0.17 -6.00
CA SER A 61 3.98 1.38 -6.48
C SER A 61 5.48 1.33 -6.24
N ALA A 62 5.89 0.92 -5.03
CA ALA A 62 7.30 0.83 -4.66
C ALA A 62 8.09 -0.10 -5.59
N GLN A 63 7.50 -1.26 -5.91
CA GLN A 63 8.07 -2.27 -6.80
C GLN A 63 8.10 -1.82 -8.25
N GLU A 64 6.97 -1.39 -8.80
CA GLU A 64 6.83 -1.04 -10.23
C GLU A 64 7.63 0.21 -10.61
N ASN A 65 7.81 1.15 -9.67
CA ASN A 65 8.59 2.37 -9.88
C ASN A 65 10.03 2.26 -9.35
N GLY A 66 10.47 1.06 -8.94
CA GLY A 66 11.83 0.78 -8.50
C GLY A 66 12.34 1.75 -7.43
N THR A 67 11.50 2.04 -6.44
CA THR A 67 11.74 3.12 -5.45
C THR A 67 12.89 2.81 -4.48
N GLY A 68 13.15 1.52 -4.22
CA GLY A 68 14.03 1.09 -3.13
C GLY A 68 13.40 1.24 -1.74
N THR A 69 12.09 1.48 -1.67
CA THR A 69 11.32 1.59 -0.43
C THR A 69 11.28 0.24 0.30
N ARG A 70 11.55 0.25 1.61
CA ARG A 70 11.16 -0.83 2.53
C ARG A 70 9.77 -0.54 3.06
N ALA A 71 8.94 -1.56 3.24
CA ALA A 71 7.58 -1.41 3.73
C ALA A 71 7.37 -2.22 5.03
N VAL A 72 6.56 -1.68 5.94
CA VAL A 72 6.17 -2.36 7.18
C VAL A 72 4.67 -2.21 7.38
N ALA A 73 4.00 -3.35 7.60
CA ALA A 73 2.58 -3.43 7.92
C ALA A 73 2.40 -3.56 9.44
N VAL A 74 1.65 -2.63 10.06
CA VAL A 74 1.34 -2.68 11.48
C VAL A 74 -0.17 -2.64 11.69
N ASP A 75 -0.71 -3.70 12.27
CA ASP A 75 -2.12 -3.79 12.67
C ASP A 75 -2.24 -4.62 13.96
N THR A 76 -3.38 -4.48 14.64
CA THR A 76 -3.79 -5.36 15.74
C THR A 76 -4.34 -6.69 15.25
N TRP A 77 -4.86 -6.72 14.02
CA TRP A 77 -5.55 -7.85 13.38
C TRP A 77 -6.83 -8.28 14.10
N GLN A 78 -7.35 -7.46 15.01
CA GLN A 78 -8.53 -7.76 15.82
C GLN A 78 -9.77 -6.97 15.37
N GLY A 79 -9.59 -6.03 14.45
CA GLY A 79 -10.64 -5.10 14.01
C GLY A 79 -10.90 -4.02 15.05
N ASP A 80 -11.78 -3.09 14.69
CA ASP A 80 -12.26 -2.07 15.61
C ASP A 80 -13.74 -1.72 15.35
N GLN A 81 -14.27 -0.82 16.18
CA GLN A 81 -15.67 -0.39 16.10
C GLN A 81 -16.04 0.32 14.78
N GLN A 82 -15.05 0.82 14.01
CA GLN A 82 -15.23 1.52 12.74
C GLN A 82 -15.00 0.63 11.52
N ALA A 83 -14.13 -0.38 11.63
CA ALA A 83 -13.75 -1.27 10.54
C ALA A 83 -14.59 -2.56 10.47
N GLY A 84 -15.36 -2.85 11.53
CA GLY A 84 -16.05 -4.12 11.70
C GLY A 84 -15.13 -5.19 12.31
N GLY A 85 -15.70 -6.30 12.77
CA GLY A 85 -14.91 -7.40 13.35
C GLY A 85 -14.14 -8.14 12.26
N TYR A 86 -12.83 -8.31 12.46
CA TYR A 86 -12.04 -9.31 11.75
C TYR A 86 -12.07 -10.63 12.52
N ASP A 87 -11.92 -11.74 11.82
CA ASP A 87 -11.46 -12.99 12.42
C ASP A 87 -9.96 -13.18 12.12
N GLU A 88 -9.37 -14.23 12.69
CA GLU A 88 -7.94 -14.55 12.55
C GLU A 88 -7.49 -14.77 11.09
N THR A 89 -8.41 -14.87 10.12
CA THR A 89 -8.07 -15.09 8.71
C THR A 89 -7.44 -13.87 8.05
N THR A 90 -7.75 -12.66 8.53
CA THR A 90 -7.26 -11.42 7.90
C THR A 90 -5.74 -11.33 7.93
N PHE A 91 -5.11 -11.62 9.09
CA PHE A 91 -3.66 -11.65 9.19
C PHE A 91 -3.04 -12.71 8.29
N ALA A 92 -3.65 -13.90 8.21
CA ALA A 92 -3.13 -14.98 7.39
C ALA A 92 -3.18 -14.64 5.89
N GLU A 93 -4.28 -14.05 5.42
CA GLU A 93 -4.45 -13.60 4.03
C GLU A 93 -3.46 -12.49 3.67
N VAL A 94 -3.35 -11.46 4.51
CA VAL A 94 -2.38 -10.36 4.30
C VAL A 94 -0.95 -10.90 4.32
N SER A 95 -0.62 -11.79 5.25
CA SER A 95 0.72 -12.40 5.34
C SER A 95 1.03 -13.22 4.09
N ALA A 96 0.07 -14.00 3.58
CA ALA A 96 0.24 -14.79 2.36
C ALA A 96 0.44 -13.90 1.13
N GLN A 97 -0.39 -12.86 0.96
CA GLN A 97 -0.26 -11.87 -0.11
C GLN A 97 1.09 -11.16 -0.07
N ASN A 98 1.55 -10.78 1.14
CA ASN A 98 2.86 -10.17 1.32
C ASN A 98 3.99 -11.12 0.95
N ALA A 99 3.92 -12.37 1.39
CA ALA A 99 4.93 -13.38 1.11
C ALA A 99 5.03 -13.70 -0.40
N GLU A 100 3.89 -13.75 -1.09
CA GLU A 100 3.81 -14.05 -2.52
C GLU A 100 4.39 -12.93 -3.38
N HIS A 101 4.12 -11.67 -3.05
CA HIS A 101 4.41 -10.54 -3.94
C HIS A 101 5.52 -9.61 -3.47
N TYR A 102 5.76 -9.47 -2.17
CA TYR A 102 6.53 -8.35 -1.61
C TYR A 102 7.57 -8.74 -0.55
N ALA A 103 7.80 -10.05 -0.31
CA ALA A 103 8.71 -10.57 0.72
C ALA A 103 10.15 -10.02 0.66
N ALA A 104 10.61 -9.55 -0.50
CA ALA A 104 11.95 -9.01 -0.68
C ALA A 104 12.18 -7.67 0.05
N PHE A 105 11.13 -6.90 0.35
CA PHE A 105 11.26 -5.57 0.93
C PHE A 105 10.18 -5.18 1.96
N SER A 106 9.22 -6.06 2.19
CA SER A 106 8.03 -5.81 3.01
C SER A 106 7.88 -6.83 4.13
N THR A 107 7.57 -6.36 5.34
CA THR A 107 7.39 -7.19 6.55
C THR A 107 6.12 -6.85 7.31
#